data_AF-Q5BX52-F1
#
_entry.id   AF-Q5BX52-F1
#
_cell.length_a   1.000
_cell.length_b   1.000
_cell.length_c   1.000
_cell.angle_alpha   90.00
_cell.angle_beta   90.00
_cell.angle_gamma   90.00
#
_symmetry.space_group_name_H-M   'P 1'
#
loop_
_entity.id
_entity.type
_entity.pdbx_description
1 polymer ?
#
loop_
_entity_poly.entity_id
_entity_poly.type
_entity_poly.pdbx_seq_one_letter_code
_entity_poly.pdbx_strand_id
1 'polypeptide(L)'
;NNRNFRWNCQVNGDGSVTMLEKKVLTRAVYTNSTIVAANELQFTPSSDKTSANDEYYLHSEKKIYKSSTNIHYEYHNESSMFKDIGFQIHVHGKTLKSAYILQHGVVYMADEFNTGSSIRSFEIVNAISKDGDFATGSKDDTFYILWYNLKICKLHPETLVNLGLHIRKNGNVEFHVYYVYNKNNNCNITIEISSGICQVNADKSVTMMGKRVIKSVDYPGSSIVDGKVFGFTPILANVTM
;
A
#
# COMPACT_ATOMS: atom_id res chain seq x y z
N ASN A 1 -19.28 -2.98 -6.51
CA ASN A 1 -19.31 -3.17 -7.98
C ASN A 1 -18.79 -4.56 -8.33
N ASN A 2 -19.71 -5.50 -8.53
CA ASN A 2 -19.43 -6.88 -8.95
C ASN A 2 -18.75 -6.88 -10.32
N ARG A 3 -17.49 -7.33 -10.38
CA ARG A 3 -16.85 -7.63 -11.67
C ARG A 3 -17.25 -9.05 -12.06
N ASN A 4 -18.17 -9.19 -13.00
CA ASN A 4 -18.46 -10.47 -13.62
C ASN A 4 -17.29 -10.83 -14.55
N PHE A 5 -16.56 -11.88 -14.20
CA PHE A 5 -15.58 -12.48 -15.09
C PHE A 5 -16.30 -13.49 -15.99
N ARG A 6 -16.32 -13.25 -17.30
CA ARG A 6 -16.80 -14.23 -18.29
C ARG A 6 -15.64 -15.11 -18.73
N TRP A 7 -15.82 -16.42 -18.62
CA TRP A 7 -14.89 -17.42 -19.12
C TRP A 7 -15.50 -18.13 -20.32
N ASN A 8 -14.68 -18.46 -21.32
CA ASN A 8 -15.12 -19.29 -22.45
C ASN A 8 -14.92 -20.76 -22.08
N CYS A 9 -16.03 -21.48 -21.90
CA CYS A 9 -16.02 -22.91 -21.62
C CYS A 9 -16.53 -23.70 -22.83
N GLN A 10 -16.00 -24.90 -23.03
CA GLN A 10 -16.56 -25.88 -23.96
C GLN A 10 -17.32 -26.96 -23.14
N VAL A 11 -18.58 -27.20 -23.50
CA VAL A 11 -19.38 -28.29 -22.94
C VAL A 11 -19.21 -29.51 -23.83
N ASN A 12 -18.72 -30.61 -23.26
CA ASN A 12 -18.50 -31.87 -23.94
C ASN A 12 -19.81 -32.68 -24.00
N GLY A 13 -19.87 -33.64 -24.95
CA GLY A 13 -21.07 -34.46 -25.18
C GLY A 13 -21.48 -35.38 -24.01
N ASP A 14 -20.63 -35.53 -23.00
CA ASP A 14 -20.90 -36.26 -21.76
C ASP A 14 -21.37 -35.35 -20.61
N GLY A 15 -21.57 -34.05 -20.88
CA GLY A 15 -21.96 -33.05 -19.89
C GLY A 15 -20.81 -32.48 -19.07
N SER A 16 -19.56 -32.91 -19.31
CA SER A 16 -18.38 -32.31 -18.67
C SER A 16 -18.05 -30.94 -19.29
N VAL A 17 -17.54 -30.01 -18.47
CA VAL A 17 -17.16 -28.66 -18.92
C VAL A 17 -15.65 -28.53 -18.88
N THR A 18 -15.04 -28.24 -20.03
CA THR A 18 -13.60 -28.02 -20.15
C THR A 18 -13.31 -26.53 -20.31
N MET A 19 -12.48 -25.98 -19.43
CA MET A 19 -11.97 -24.62 -19.60
C MET A 19 -10.86 -24.60 -20.65
N LEU A 20 -11.04 -23.81 -21.70
CA LEU A 20 -10.02 -23.63 -22.72
C LEU A 20 -8.95 -22.68 -22.17
N GLU A 21 -7.70 -23.15 -22.15
CA GLU A 21 -6.57 -22.55 -21.47
C GLU A 21 -6.38 -21.04 -21.74
N LYS A 22 -6.18 -20.28 -20.67
CA LYS A 22 -5.43 -19.02 -20.72
C LYS A 22 -4.58 -18.89 -19.46
N LYS A 23 -3.29 -18.61 -19.68
CA LYS A 23 -2.22 -18.31 -18.71
C LYS A 23 -2.76 -17.85 -17.35
N VAL A 24 -2.71 -18.74 -16.36
CA VAL A 24 -3.12 -18.46 -14.98
C VAL A 24 -2.12 -17.46 -14.38
N LEU A 25 -2.55 -16.21 -14.16
CA LEU A 25 -1.76 -15.19 -13.47
C LEU A 25 -2.17 -14.98 -12.01
N THR A 26 -3.20 -15.69 -11.54
CA THR A 26 -3.63 -15.71 -10.13
C THR A 26 -4.50 -16.94 -9.88
N ARG A 27 -4.17 -17.72 -8.85
CA ARG A 27 -5.02 -18.81 -8.35
C ARG A 27 -6.11 -18.18 -7.49
N ALA A 28 -7.37 -18.22 -7.94
CA ALA A 28 -8.51 -17.82 -7.14
C ALA A 28 -9.12 -19.05 -6.46
N VAL A 29 -9.35 -18.98 -5.15
CA VAL A 29 -10.02 -20.02 -4.37
C VAL A 29 -11.49 -19.60 -4.20
N TYR A 30 -12.41 -20.47 -4.60
CA TYR A 30 -13.85 -20.23 -4.53
C TYR A 30 -14.48 -21.23 -3.57
N THR A 31 -15.41 -20.79 -2.73
CA THR A 31 -16.08 -21.63 -1.73
C THR A 31 -17.31 -22.34 -2.26
N ASN A 32 -17.98 -21.78 -3.27
CA ASN A 32 -19.14 -22.37 -3.95
C ASN A 32 -19.31 -21.82 -5.37
N SER A 33 -19.87 -22.65 -6.25
CA SER A 33 -20.32 -22.28 -7.60
C SER A 33 -21.81 -22.61 -7.75
N THR A 34 -22.57 -21.70 -8.37
CA THR A 34 -23.97 -21.96 -8.76
C THR A 34 -24.15 -21.73 -10.26
N ILE A 35 -24.94 -22.60 -10.90
CA ILE A 35 -25.35 -22.43 -12.29
C ILE A 35 -26.56 -21.51 -12.30
N VAL A 36 -26.44 -20.36 -12.97
CA VAL A 36 -27.47 -19.29 -12.94
C VAL A 36 -28.30 -19.28 -14.22
N ALA A 37 -27.74 -19.82 -15.31
CA ALA A 37 -28.43 -20.12 -16.57
C ALA A 37 -27.64 -21.21 -17.31
N ALA A 38 -28.21 -21.79 -18.37
CA ALA A 38 -27.72 -22.99 -19.06
C ALA A 38 -26.23 -22.98 -19.48
N ASN A 39 -25.55 -21.82 -19.49
CA ASN A 39 -24.11 -21.69 -19.77
C ASN A 39 -23.38 -20.65 -18.90
N GLU A 40 -23.93 -20.23 -17.74
CA GLU A 40 -23.28 -19.26 -16.84
C GLU A 40 -23.02 -19.86 -15.45
N LEU A 41 -21.73 -19.99 -15.11
CA LEU A 41 -21.24 -20.32 -13.78
C LEU A 41 -20.95 -19.02 -13.01
N GLN A 42 -21.66 -18.81 -11.90
CA GLN A 42 -21.39 -17.70 -10.99
C GLN A 42 -20.60 -18.24 -9.79
N PHE A 43 -19.44 -17.65 -9.54
CA PHE A 43 -18.63 -17.96 -8.38
C PHE A 43 -18.87 -16.92 -7.29
N THR A 44 -19.07 -17.38 -6.05
CA THR A 44 -19.04 -16.49 -4.89
C THR A 44 -17.59 -16.38 -4.44
N PRO A 45 -16.97 -15.17 -4.42
CA PRO A 45 -15.62 -15.02 -3.92
C PRO A 45 -15.57 -15.48 -2.46
N SER A 46 -14.63 -16.37 -2.12
CA SER A 46 -14.28 -16.59 -0.72
C SER A 46 -13.76 -15.27 -0.16
N SER A 47 -14.19 -14.86 1.03
CA SER A 47 -13.58 -13.74 1.76
C SER A 47 -12.17 -14.06 2.29
N ASP A 48 -11.51 -15.08 1.75
CA ASP A 48 -10.14 -15.40 2.08
C ASP A 48 -9.23 -14.30 1.54
N LYS A 49 -8.65 -13.56 2.50
CA LYS A 49 -7.52 -12.67 2.35
C LYS A 49 -6.55 -13.30 1.35
N THR A 50 -6.48 -12.75 0.13
CA THR A 50 -5.36 -13.02 -0.77
C THR A 50 -4.10 -12.75 0.03
N SER A 51 -3.39 -13.81 0.42
CA SER A 51 -2.12 -13.70 1.11
C SER A 51 -1.26 -12.73 0.30
N ALA A 52 -0.94 -11.59 0.89
CA ALA A 52 -0.09 -10.63 0.23
C ALA A 52 1.24 -11.33 -0.07
N ASN A 53 1.52 -11.58 -1.34
CA ASN A 53 2.69 -12.37 -1.77
C ASN A 53 3.96 -11.77 -1.15
N ASP A 54 4.69 -12.58 -0.37
CA ASP A 54 5.98 -12.20 0.20
C ASP A 54 7.06 -11.92 -0.87
N GLU A 55 6.75 -12.14 -2.15
CA GLU A 55 7.65 -12.07 -3.31
C GLU A 55 8.25 -10.68 -3.60
N TYR A 56 7.65 -9.60 -3.09
CA TYR A 56 8.09 -8.23 -3.44
C TYR A 56 8.82 -7.51 -2.32
N TYR A 57 8.45 -7.75 -1.06
CA TYR A 57 9.06 -7.02 0.06
C TYR A 57 9.25 -7.93 1.26
N LEU A 58 10.47 -7.94 1.79
CA LEU A 58 10.76 -8.43 3.13
C LEU A 58 10.32 -7.36 4.13
N HIS A 59 9.71 -7.79 5.24
CA HIS A 59 9.35 -6.88 6.32
C HIS A 59 10.22 -7.15 7.55
N SER A 60 10.41 -6.13 8.37
CA SER A 60 11.19 -6.21 9.60
C SER A 60 10.63 -5.27 10.66
N GLU A 61 10.85 -5.64 11.91
CA GLU A 61 10.56 -4.79 13.07
C GLU A 61 11.85 -4.49 13.81
N LYS A 62 12.09 -3.22 14.09
CA LYS A 62 13.19 -2.81 14.98
C LYS A 62 12.73 -1.70 15.91
N LYS A 63 13.50 -1.47 16.97
CA LYS A 63 13.31 -0.36 17.89
C LYS A 63 14.55 0.52 17.81
N ILE A 64 14.36 1.79 17.46
CA ILE A 64 15.43 2.77 17.39
C ILE A 64 15.21 3.79 18.51
N TYR A 65 16.26 4.08 19.27
CA TYR A 65 16.25 5.16 20.24
C TYR A 65 16.39 6.50 19.52
N LYS A 66 15.54 7.47 19.87
CA LYS A 66 15.44 8.78 19.21
C LYS A 66 16.83 9.41 19.03
N SER A 67 17.26 9.54 17.79
CA SER A 67 18.38 10.38 17.38
C SER A 67 17.79 11.63 16.75
N SER A 68 18.14 12.81 17.27
CA SER A 68 17.73 14.09 16.70
C SER A 68 18.50 14.34 15.40
N THR A 69 17.92 13.91 14.27
CA THR A 69 18.38 14.38 12.97
C THR A 69 17.78 15.74 12.70
N ASN A 70 18.62 16.79 12.62
CA ASN A 70 18.20 18.09 12.11
C ASN A 70 17.79 17.93 10.64
N ILE A 71 16.47 17.89 10.41
CA ILE A 71 15.82 17.86 9.12
C ILE A 71 14.93 19.10 9.06
N HIS A 72 15.05 19.88 7.99
CA HIS A 72 14.13 20.98 7.74
C HIS A 72 12.83 20.41 7.18
N TYR A 73 11.73 20.67 7.88
CA TYR A 73 10.42 20.17 7.51
C TYR A 73 9.55 21.32 6.96
N GLU A 74 8.97 21.09 5.79
CA GLU A 74 7.92 21.92 5.20
C GLU A 74 6.56 21.37 5.60
N TYR A 75 5.65 22.23 6.06
CA TYR A 75 4.32 21.85 6.54
C TYR A 75 3.28 21.99 5.42
N HIS A 76 2.40 21.00 5.34
CA HIS A 76 1.33 20.90 4.36
C HIS A 76 0.00 20.67 5.08
N ASN A 77 -1.04 21.39 4.68
CA ASN A 77 -2.40 21.28 5.21
C ASN A 77 -3.40 20.71 4.19
N GLU A 78 -2.91 20.27 3.04
CA GLU A 78 -3.67 19.61 1.98
C GLU A 78 -2.81 18.56 1.27
N SER A 79 -3.46 17.66 0.53
CA SER A 79 -2.74 16.64 -0.23
C SER A 79 -1.82 17.30 -1.26
N SER A 80 -0.56 16.85 -1.34
CA SER A 80 0.48 17.58 -2.10
C SER A 80 1.20 16.67 -3.09
N MET A 81 1.47 17.23 -4.28
CA MET A 81 2.19 16.55 -5.36
C MET A 81 3.63 17.07 -5.47
N PHE A 82 4.57 16.15 -5.42
CA PHE A 82 6.00 16.36 -5.62
C PHE A 82 6.39 15.71 -6.95
N LYS A 83 6.77 16.54 -7.92
CA LYS A 83 7.22 16.07 -9.25
C LYS A 83 8.61 15.42 -9.22
N ASP A 84 9.39 15.74 -8.20
CA ASP A 84 10.70 15.18 -7.94
C ASP A 84 10.94 15.19 -6.43
N ILE A 85 11.26 14.03 -5.86
CA ILE A 85 11.61 13.88 -4.44
C ILE A 85 13.13 14.08 -4.19
N GLY A 86 13.90 14.36 -5.25
CA GLY A 86 15.35 14.60 -5.23
C GLY A 86 16.19 13.39 -5.64
N PHE A 87 15.57 12.23 -5.88
CA PHE A 87 16.24 11.02 -6.34
C PHE A 87 15.26 10.04 -6.98
N GLN A 88 15.79 9.03 -7.68
CA GLN A 88 15.00 8.00 -8.35
C GLN A 88 15.22 6.63 -7.69
N ILE A 89 14.14 5.90 -7.50
CA ILE A 89 14.14 4.53 -6.97
C ILE A 89 13.81 3.58 -8.11
N HIS A 90 14.64 2.55 -8.31
CA HIS A 90 14.41 1.50 -9.29
C HIS A 90 14.03 0.21 -8.56
N VAL A 91 12.75 -0.19 -8.64
CA VAL A 91 12.24 -1.32 -7.87
C VAL A 91 11.17 -2.10 -8.65
N HIS A 92 11.36 -3.42 -8.75
CA HIS A 92 10.46 -4.34 -9.47
C HIS A 92 10.10 -3.86 -10.89
N GLY A 93 11.10 -3.41 -11.66
CA GLY A 93 10.93 -2.90 -13.01
C GLY A 93 10.18 -1.56 -13.11
N LYS A 94 10.10 -0.80 -12.01
CA LYS A 94 9.51 0.55 -11.98
C LYS A 94 10.53 1.59 -11.54
N THR A 95 10.43 2.77 -12.13
CA THR A 95 11.07 3.98 -11.64
C THR A 95 10.08 4.78 -10.80
N LEU A 96 10.49 5.21 -9.61
CA LEU A 96 9.71 6.06 -8.71
C LEU A 96 10.55 7.32 -8.42
N LYS A 97 10.11 8.48 -8.89
CA LYS A 97 10.76 9.79 -8.68
C LYS A 97 9.80 10.87 -8.19
N SER A 98 8.50 10.70 -8.44
CA SER A 98 7.43 11.60 -8.00
C SER A 98 6.66 10.99 -6.83
N ALA A 99 6.10 11.84 -5.97
CA ALA A 99 5.22 11.43 -4.88
C ALA A 99 3.94 12.28 -4.83
N TYR A 100 2.81 11.66 -4.52
CA TYR A 100 1.56 12.34 -4.19
C TYR A 100 1.13 11.88 -2.81
N ILE A 101 1.14 12.80 -1.85
CA ILE A 101 0.99 12.52 -0.43
C ILE A 101 -0.41 12.93 -0.01
N LEU A 102 -1.14 11.98 0.56
CA LEU A 102 -2.43 12.22 1.19
C LEU A 102 -2.24 12.51 2.68
N GLN A 103 -3.12 13.33 3.24
CA GLN A 103 -3.10 13.72 4.65
C GLN A 103 -3.28 12.54 5.61
N HIS A 104 -3.86 11.43 5.15
CA HIS A 104 -4.30 10.30 5.98
C HIS A 104 -3.38 9.07 5.89
N GLY A 105 -2.06 9.27 5.81
CA GLY A 105 -1.10 8.14 5.88
C GLY A 105 -0.97 7.32 4.61
N VAL A 106 -1.26 7.93 3.44
CA VAL A 106 -1.12 7.28 2.13
C VAL A 106 -0.20 8.09 1.25
N VAL A 107 0.71 7.41 0.56
CA VAL A 107 1.59 8.01 -0.43
C VAL A 107 1.51 7.20 -1.72
N TYR A 108 1.22 7.87 -2.82
CA TYR A 108 1.41 7.31 -4.15
C TYR A 108 2.77 7.75 -4.68
N MET A 109 3.48 6.83 -5.31
CA MET A 109 4.73 7.10 -6.01
C MET A 109 4.64 6.64 -7.45
N ALA A 110 5.27 7.41 -8.32
CA ALA A 110 5.29 7.18 -9.76
C ALA A 110 6.62 7.66 -10.35
N ASP A 111 6.91 7.29 -11.58
CA ASP A 111 7.84 8.07 -12.40
C ASP A 111 7.22 9.46 -12.63
N GLU A 112 6.04 9.47 -13.25
CA GLU A 112 5.23 10.68 -13.48
C GLU A 112 3.75 10.38 -13.28
N PHE A 113 3.00 11.37 -12.78
CA PHE A 113 1.56 11.26 -12.58
C PHE A 113 0.80 11.63 -13.86
N ASN A 114 0.66 10.64 -14.74
CA ASN A 114 -0.23 10.70 -15.91
C ASN A 114 -1.29 9.61 -15.80
N THR A 115 -2.49 9.85 -16.34
CA THR A 115 -3.52 8.80 -16.40
C THR A 115 -3.00 7.61 -17.21
N GLY A 116 -3.09 6.41 -16.65
CA GLY A 116 -2.54 5.20 -17.25
C GLY A 116 -1.13 4.83 -16.77
N SER A 117 -0.39 5.76 -16.14
CA SER A 117 0.93 5.45 -15.58
C SER A 117 0.83 4.47 -14.42
N SER A 118 1.84 3.61 -14.27
CA SER A 118 1.87 2.69 -13.14
C SER A 118 2.34 3.39 -11.87
N ILE A 119 1.67 3.10 -10.76
CA ILE A 119 1.96 3.69 -9.47
C ILE A 119 2.11 2.63 -8.38
N ARG A 120 2.87 3.00 -7.35
CA ARG A 120 3.05 2.26 -6.09
C ARG A 120 2.36 3.04 -4.98
N SER A 121 1.61 2.38 -4.09
CA SER A 121 1.16 3.01 -2.85
C SER A 121 1.88 2.43 -1.64
N PHE A 122 2.07 3.29 -0.65
CA PHE A 122 2.46 2.93 0.71
C PHE A 122 1.40 3.53 1.62
N GLU A 123 0.69 2.68 2.36
CA GLU A 123 -0.54 3.04 3.05
C GLU A 123 -0.55 2.51 4.48
N ILE A 124 -0.94 3.37 5.42
CA ILE A 124 -1.42 2.97 6.74
C ILE A 124 -2.94 2.79 6.62
N VAL A 125 -3.40 1.54 6.56
CA VAL A 125 -4.79 1.24 6.19
C VAL A 125 -5.76 1.82 7.22
N ASN A 126 -6.83 2.46 6.73
CA ASN A 126 -7.87 3.11 7.55
C ASN A 126 -7.36 4.23 8.48
N ALA A 127 -6.13 4.72 8.32
CA ALA A 127 -5.68 5.88 9.06
C ALA A 127 -6.52 7.11 8.68
N ILE A 128 -6.82 7.95 9.67
CA ILE A 128 -7.51 9.22 9.50
C ILE A 128 -6.69 10.28 10.19
N SER A 129 -6.35 11.37 9.49
CA SER A 129 -5.70 12.50 10.16
C SER A 129 -6.72 13.28 10.97
N LYS A 130 -6.40 13.56 12.23
CA LYS A 130 -7.22 14.40 13.10
C LYS A 130 -7.22 15.86 12.63
N ASP A 131 -6.04 16.35 12.25
CA ASP A 131 -5.80 17.77 11.98
C ASP A 131 -5.64 18.06 10.48
N GLY A 132 -5.44 17.02 9.67
CA GLY A 132 -5.26 17.14 8.22
C GLY A 132 -3.87 17.62 7.80
N ASP A 133 -2.92 17.70 8.71
CA ASP A 133 -1.58 18.18 8.41
C ASP A 133 -0.55 17.05 8.28
N PHE A 134 0.50 17.33 7.51
CA PHE A 134 1.71 16.53 7.48
C PHE A 134 2.89 17.44 7.19
N ALA A 135 4.10 16.94 7.41
CA ALA A 135 5.31 17.65 7.05
C ALA A 135 6.21 16.77 6.18
N THR A 136 6.95 17.40 5.27
CA THR A 136 7.91 16.71 4.39
C THR A 136 9.29 17.29 4.55
N GLY A 137 10.31 16.48 4.32
CA GLY A 137 11.69 16.95 4.25
C GLY A 137 12.54 16.00 3.43
N SER A 138 13.68 16.46 2.98
CA SER A 138 14.68 15.63 2.31
C SER A 138 16.02 15.81 3.01
N LYS A 139 16.71 14.72 3.28
CA LYS A 139 18.07 14.74 3.80
C LYS A 139 18.81 13.50 3.32
N ASP A 140 20.04 13.71 2.86
CA ASP A 140 20.88 12.67 2.28
C ASP A 140 20.10 11.89 1.20
N ASP A 141 20.09 10.56 1.26
CA ASP A 141 19.38 9.68 0.34
C ASP A 141 17.96 9.29 0.85
N THR A 142 17.31 10.15 1.64
CA THR A 142 16.00 9.87 2.24
C THR A 142 15.01 11.02 2.05
N PHE A 143 13.80 10.65 1.60
CA PHE A 143 12.62 11.51 1.61
C PHE A 143 11.76 11.17 2.82
N TYR A 144 11.44 12.19 3.62
CA TYR A 144 10.73 12.08 4.87
C TYR A 144 9.33 12.65 4.74
N ILE A 145 8.36 11.93 5.28
CA ILE A 145 6.97 12.38 5.41
C ILE A 145 6.57 12.10 6.84
N LEU A 146 5.99 13.07 7.53
CA LEU A 146 5.57 12.97 8.92
C LEU A 146 4.11 13.36 9.02
N TRP A 147 3.24 12.41 9.34
CA TRP A 147 1.86 12.70 9.68
C TRP A 147 1.70 12.86 11.19
N TYR A 148 0.91 13.86 11.58
CA TYR A 148 0.61 14.15 12.97
C TYR A 148 -0.77 13.60 13.33
N ASN A 149 -0.88 13.14 14.57
CA ASN A 149 -2.14 12.77 15.21
C ASN A 149 -3.04 11.86 14.36
N LEU A 150 -2.44 10.83 13.72
CA LEU A 150 -3.21 9.85 12.96
C LEU A 150 -4.03 8.98 13.92
N LYS A 151 -5.34 8.91 13.65
CA LYS A 151 -6.24 7.92 14.21
C LYS A 151 -6.09 6.63 13.40
N ILE A 152 -5.49 5.64 14.01
CA ILE A 152 -5.29 4.30 13.44
C ILE A 152 -6.36 3.30 13.91
N CYS A 153 -7.16 3.69 14.90
CA CYS A 153 -8.23 2.88 15.46
C CYS A 153 -9.60 3.51 15.26
N LYS A 154 -10.55 2.75 14.70
CA LYS A 154 -11.95 3.17 14.65
C LYS A 154 -12.65 3.05 16.00
N LEU A 155 -12.37 1.99 16.76
CA LEU A 155 -13.01 1.72 18.06
C LEU A 155 -12.44 2.57 19.20
N HIS A 156 -11.21 3.07 19.02
CA HIS A 156 -10.47 3.88 20.00
C HIS A 156 -9.93 5.16 19.34
N PRO A 157 -10.81 6.10 18.95
CA PRO A 157 -10.42 7.31 18.24
C PRO A 157 -9.55 8.27 19.08
N GLU A 158 -9.43 8.03 20.38
CA GLU A 158 -8.55 8.72 21.32
C GLU A 158 -7.08 8.31 21.21
N THR A 159 -6.78 7.12 20.65
CA THR A 159 -5.42 6.67 20.39
C THR A 159 -4.90 7.35 19.12
N LEU A 160 -3.91 8.22 19.30
CA LEU A 160 -3.31 9.00 18.21
C LEU A 160 -1.84 8.63 18.05
N VAL A 161 -1.36 8.63 16.82
CA VAL A 161 0.03 8.30 16.51
C VAL A 161 0.64 9.33 15.57
N ASN A 162 1.84 9.80 15.92
CA ASN A 162 2.71 10.52 14.98
C ASN A 162 3.56 9.49 14.25
N LEU A 163 3.39 9.40 12.94
CA LEU A 163 4.02 8.37 12.10
C LEU A 163 4.81 9.04 10.99
N GLY A 164 6.07 8.65 10.86
CA GLY A 164 6.90 9.04 9.72
C GLY A 164 7.01 7.93 8.70
N LEU A 165 6.92 8.27 7.42
CA LEU A 165 7.40 7.43 6.32
C LEU A 165 8.75 7.94 5.85
N HIS A 166 9.75 7.06 5.91
CA HIS A 166 11.09 7.33 5.39
C HIS A 166 11.27 6.48 4.13
N ILE A 167 11.41 7.14 3.00
CA ILE A 167 11.61 6.50 1.69
C ILE A 167 13.07 6.72 1.31
N ARG A 168 13.83 5.64 1.19
CA ARG A 168 15.26 5.69 0.88
C ARG A 168 15.49 5.48 -0.62
N LYS A 169 16.57 6.05 -1.14
CA LYS A 169 16.98 5.93 -2.56
C LYS A 169 17.16 4.48 -3.03
N ASN A 170 17.55 3.58 -2.14
CA ASN A 170 17.66 2.15 -2.44
C ASN A 170 16.31 1.42 -2.48
N GLY A 171 15.20 2.12 -2.29
CA GLY A 171 13.84 1.57 -2.29
C GLY A 171 13.38 1.02 -0.95
N ASN A 172 14.20 1.07 0.10
CA ASN A 172 13.75 0.73 1.44
C ASN A 172 12.74 1.76 1.94
N VAL A 173 11.69 1.26 2.56
CA VAL A 173 10.62 2.07 3.12
C VAL A 173 10.47 1.74 4.60
N GLU A 174 10.49 2.76 5.46
CA GLU A 174 10.42 2.58 6.91
C GLU A 174 9.30 3.45 7.48
N PHE A 175 8.39 2.84 8.25
CA PHE A 175 7.37 3.54 9.02
C PHE A 175 7.85 3.68 10.46
N HIS A 176 8.10 4.91 10.89
CA HIS A 176 8.63 5.25 12.21
C HIS A 176 7.51 5.76 13.12
N VAL A 177 7.30 5.09 14.24
CA VAL A 177 6.38 5.51 15.30
C VAL A 177 7.11 6.49 16.21
N TYR A 178 6.86 7.79 16.05
CA TYR A 178 7.56 8.83 16.82
C TYR A 178 6.96 9.04 18.20
N TYR A 179 5.63 9.11 18.26
CA TYR A 179 4.86 9.34 19.48
C TYR A 179 3.53 8.58 19.42
N VAL A 180 3.18 7.93 20.51
CA VAL A 180 1.88 7.26 20.71
C VAL A 180 1.16 7.90 21.90
N TYR A 181 0.01 8.49 21.65
CA TYR A 181 -0.86 9.07 22.66
C TYR A 181 -1.98 8.09 23.01
N ASN A 182 -2.32 7.97 24.30
CA ASN A 182 -3.38 7.08 24.82
C ASN A 182 -3.24 5.64 24.27
N LYS A 183 -2.07 5.03 24.50
CA LYS A 183 -1.72 3.72 23.95
C LYS A 183 -2.82 2.69 24.26
N ASN A 184 -3.23 1.94 23.24
CA ASN A 184 -4.18 0.85 23.35
C ASN A 184 -3.64 -0.40 22.63
N ASN A 185 -3.51 -1.51 23.36
CA ASN A 185 -2.97 -2.75 22.81
C ASN A 185 -3.96 -3.54 21.93
N ASN A 186 -5.25 -3.18 21.94
CA ASN A 186 -6.29 -3.81 21.13
C ASN A 186 -6.43 -3.15 19.75
N CYS A 187 -5.51 -2.25 19.40
CA CYS A 187 -5.51 -1.55 18.13
C CYS A 187 -4.33 -1.98 17.26
N ASN A 188 -4.58 -2.71 16.19
CA ASN A 188 -3.52 -3.09 15.26
C ASN A 188 -3.30 -2.00 14.21
N ILE A 189 -2.08 -1.89 13.70
CA ILE A 189 -1.78 -1.12 12.49
C ILE A 189 -1.57 -2.10 11.35
N THR A 190 -2.30 -1.89 10.26
CA THR A 190 -2.03 -2.58 9.00
C THR A 190 -1.30 -1.64 8.06
N ILE A 191 -0.16 -2.09 7.53
CA ILE A 191 0.56 -1.37 6.48
C ILE A 191 0.44 -2.15 5.18
N GLU A 192 0.01 -1.46 4.13
CA GLU A 192 -0.12 -2.03 2.78
C GLU A 192 0.82 -1.35 1.79
N ILE A 193 1.43 -2.18 0.94
CA ILE A 193 2.08 -1.76 -0.29
C ILE A 193 1.25 -2.29 -1.44
N SER A 194 0.79 -1.41 -2.32
CA SER A 194 -0.01 -1.82 -3.47
C SER A 194 0.56 -1.34 -4.78
N SER A 195 0.23 -2.06 -5.85
CA SER A 195 0.44 -1.62 -7.22
C SER A 195 -0.89 -1.21 -7.83
N GLY A 196 -0.86 -0.21 -8.70
CA GLY A 196 -2.04 0.16 -9.47
C GLY A 196 -1.69 1.01 -10.67
N ILE A 197 -2.73 1.60 -11.24
CA ILE A 197 -2.67 2.53 -12.36
C ILE A 197 -3.17 3.90 -11.89
N CYS A 198 -2.47 4.95 -12.27
CA CYS A 198 -2.83 6.32 -11.98
C CYS A 198 -4.05 6.74 -12.79
N GLN A 199 -4.99 7.41 -12.14
CA GLN A 199 -5.97 8.27 -12.77
C GLN A 199 -5.78 9.68 -12.20
N VAL A 200 -5.46 10.63 -13.07
CA VAL A 200 -5.41 12.05 -12.72
C VAL A 200 -6.81 12.62 -12.93
N ASN A 201 -7.37 13.20 -11.88
CA ASN A 201 -8.71 13.78 -11.89
C ASN A 201 -8.68 15.22 -12.42
N ALA A 202 -9.86 15.78 -12.69
CA ALA A 202 -9.99 17.16 -13.21
C ALA A 202 -9.44 18.22 -12.24
N ASP A 203 -9.53 17.96 -10.93
CA ASP A 203 -8.97 18.78 -9.85
C ASP A 203 -7.46 18.54 -9.61
N LYS A 204 -6.81 17.74 -10.48
CA LYS A 204 -5.41 17.30 -10.39
C LYS A 204 -5.10 16.36 -9.22
N SER A 205 -6.10 15.93 -8.45
CA SER A 205 -5.92 14.86 -7.48
C SER A 205 -5.65 13.52 -8.19
N VAL A 206 -4.99 12.61 -7.49
CA VAL A 206 -4.61 11.29 -8.04
C VAL A 206 -5.39 10.19 -7.34
N THR A 207 -6.00 9.32 -8.14
CA THR A 207 -6.66 8.09 -7.68
C THR A 207 -5.91 6.87 -8.19
N MET A 208 -5.74 5.86 -7.33
CA MET A 208 -5.24 4.56 -7.73
C MET A 208 -6.36 3.66 -8.24
N MET A 209 -6.32 3.35 -9.53
CA MET A 209 -7.22 2.40 -10.17
C MET A 209 -6.62 1.00 -10.20
N GLY A 210 -7.48 -0.01 -10.02
CA GLY A 210 -7.06 -1.41 -10.05
C GLY A 210 -6.07 -1.77 -8.94
N LYS A 211 -6.21 -1.19 -7.74
CA LYS A 211 -5.36 -1.49 -6.57
C LYS A 211 -5.20 -3.00 -6.40
N ARG A 212 -3.95 -3.47 -6.47
CA ARG A 212 -3.51 -4.82 -6.16
C ARG A 212 -2.54 -4.76 -4.99
N VAL A 213 -2.97 -5.23 -3.82
CA VAL A 213 -2.09 -5.33 -2.65
C VAL A 213 -0.99 -6.34 -2.94
N ILE A 214 0.26 -5.90 -2.84
CA ILE A 214 1.45 -6.74 -3.07
C ILE A 214 2.20 -7.06 -1.78
N LYS A 215 1.99 -6.29 -0.72
CA LYS A 215 2.43 -6.61 0.64
C LYS A 215 1.40 -6.05 1.62
N SER A 216 1.06 -6.80 2.64
CA SER A 216 0.21 -6.36 3.75
C SER A 216 0.74 -7.02 5.02
N VAL A 217 0.97 -6.21 6.06
CA VAL A 217 1.44 -6.69 7.35
C VAL A 217 0.62 -6.05 8.45
N ASP A 218 0.04 -6.90 9.30
CA ASP A 218 -0.70 -6.51 10.49
C ASP A 218 0.25 -6.50 11.70
N TYR A 219 0.49 -5.34 12.28
CA TYR A 219 1.28 -5.19 13.49
C TYR A 219 0.36 -5.08 14.72
N PRO A 220 0.58 -5.90 15.77
CA PRO A 220 -0.27 -5.87 16.95
C PRO A 220 -0.14 -4.55 17.70
N GLY A 221 -1.19 -4.12 18.40
CA GLY A 221 -1.17 -2.88 19.18
C GLY A 221 -0.07 -2.81 20.24
N SER A 222 0.38 -3.96 20.74
CA SER A 222 1.54 -4.06 21.63
C SER A 222 2.83 -3.56 20.99
N SER A 223 2.99 -3.69 19.67
CA SER A 223 4.15 -3.21 18.90
C SER A 223 4.11 -1.70 18.62
N ILE A 224 2.96 -1.03 18.80
CA ILE A 224 2.81 0.40 18.52
C ILE A 224 3.32 1.18 19.74
N VAL A 225 4.62 1.46 19.73
CA VAL A 225 5.31 2.18 20.80
C VAL A 225 6.32 3.17 20.22
N ASP A 226 6.64 4.21 20.98
CA ASP A 226 7.66 5.18 20.64
C ASP A 226 8.98 4.51 20.22
N GLY A 227 9.52 4.97 19.10
CA GLY A 227 10.77 4.48 18.50
C GLY A 227 10.65 3.17 17.75
N LYS A 228 9.43 2.60 17.63
CA LYS A 228 9.21 1.42 16.78
C LYS A 228 9.37 1.79 15.30
N VAL A 229 10.00 0.91 14.55
CA VAL A 229 10.14 1.04 13.10
C VAL A 229 9.69 -0.24 12.41
N PHE A 230 8.80 -0.07 11.43
CA PHE A 230 8.33 -1.13 10.53
C PHE A 230 9.00 -0.94 9.16
N GLY A 231 9.96 -1.80 8.84
CA GLY A 231 10.75 -1.69 7.62
C GLY A 231 10.28 -2.62 6.51
N PHE A 232 10.32 -2.16 5.27
CA PHE A 232 10.02 -2.89 4.05
C PHE A 232 11.20 -2.77 3.10
N THR A 233 11.86 -3.90 2.83
CA THR A 233 13.02 -3.98 1.92
C THR A 233 12.58 -4.67 0.63
N PRO A 234 12.74 -4.02 -0.54
CA PRO A 234 12.41 -4.67 -1.80
C PRO A 234 13.21 -5.94 -2.03
N ILE A 235 12.57 -6.97 -2.55
CA ILE A 235 13.26 -8.16 -3.03
C ILE A 235 13.68 -7.87 -4.46
N LEU A 236 14.98 -7.62 -4.65
CA LEU A 236 15.53 -7.50 -5.98
C LEU A 236 15.39 -8.86 -6.66
N ALA A 237 14.63 -8.93 -7.76
CA ALA A 237 14.58 -10.12 -8.59
C ALA A 237 16.03 -10.44 -8.97
N ASN A 238 16.48 -11.68 -8.70
CA ASN A 238 17.79 -12.14 -9.15
C ASN A 238 17.91 -11.81 -10.63
N VAL A 239 18.82 -10.90 -10.96
CA VAL A 239 19.25 -10.70 -12.33
C VAL A 239 20.04 -11.95 -12.68
N THR A 240 19.35 -12.98 -13.16
CA THR A 240 20.01 -14.02 -13.94
C THR A 240 20.50 -13.33 -15.20
N MET A 241 21.78 -12.93 -15.16
CA MET A 241 22.59 -12.65 -16.34
C MET A 241 22.73 -13.92 -17.18
#